data_AF-A0A357LDT5-F1
#
_entry.id   AF-A0A357LDT5-F1
#
_cell.length_a   1.000
_cell.length_b   1.000
_cell.length_c   1.000
_cell.angle_alpha   90.00
_cell.angle_beta   90.00
_cell.angle_gamma   90.00
#
_symmetry.space_group_name_H-M   'P 1'
#
loop_
_entity.id
_entity.type
_entity.pdbx_description
1 polymer ?
#
loop_
_entity_poly.entity_id
_entity_poly.type
_entity_poly.pdbx_seq_one_letter_code
_entity_poly.pdbx_strand_id
1 'polypeptide(L)' 'MIGKAEQEKALKTLIRETLAASGALSPDAIPHRVKERLKGQALGEADLDMLIREVLAEQKKPAR' A
#
# COMPACT_ATOMS: atom_id res chain seq x y z
N MET A 1 -7.66 0.62 -21.45
CA MET A 1 -7.37 -0.42 -20.44
C MET A 1 -6.24 0.14 -19.60
N ILE A 2 -6.47 0.42 -18.31
CA ILE A 2 -5.37 0.85 -17.43
C ILE A 2 -4.38 -0.30 -17.38
N GLY A 3 -3.13 -0.07 -17.76
CA GLY A 3 -2.11 -1.10 -17.76
C GLY A 3 -1.87 -1.60 -16.34
N LYS A 4 -1.57 -2.89 -16.17
CA LYS A 4 -1.28 -3.49 -14.84
C LYS A 4 -0.26 -2.67 -14.03
N ALA A 5 0.72 -2.07 -14.70
CA ALA A 5 1.71 -1.17 -14.12
C ALA A 5 1.15 0.17 -13.60
N GLU A 6 0.15 0.76 -14.28
CA GLU A 6 -0.50 1.99 -13.81
C GLU A 6 -1.37 1.73 -12.59
N GLN A 7 -2.09 0.60 -12.57
CA GLN A 7 -2.83 0.14 -11.39
C GLN A 7 -1.90 -0.05 -10.20
N GLU A 8 -0.77 -0.72 -10.40
CA GLU A 8 0.23 -0.95 -9.35
C GLU A 8 0.80 0.36 -8.81
N LYS A 9 1.12 1.31 -9.71
CA LYS A 9 1.63 2.63 -9.33
C LYS A 9 0.60 3.44 -8.55
N ALA A 10 -0.66 3.44 -8.99
CA ALA A 10 -1.75 4.09 -8.27
C ALA A 10 -1.96 3.47 -6.88
N LEU A 11 -1.80 2.15 -6.76
CA LEU A 11 -1.89 1.45 -5.48
C LEU A 11 -0.75 1.81 -4.54
N LYS A 12 0.49 1.80 -5.01
CA LYS A 12 1.66 2.22 -4.22
C LYS A 12 1.49 3.66 -3.73
N THR A 13 0.97 4.55 -4.57
CA THR A 13 0.63 5.92 -4.16
C THR A 13 -0.43 5.93 -3.04
N LEU A 14 -1.54 5.22 -3.21
CA LEU A 14 -2.59 5.11 -2.18
C LEU A 14 -2.07 4.55 -0.85
N ILE A 15 -1.17 3.56 -0.90
CA ILE A 15 -0.51 2.99 0.27
C ILE A 15 0.35 4.06 0.96
N ARG A 16 1.18 4.79 0.20
CA ARG A 16 2.03 5.88 0.73
C ARG A 16 1.21 7.03 1.32
N GLU A 17 0.12 7.43 0.67
CA GLU A 17 -0.79 8.44 1.20
C GLU A 17 -1.49 7.97 2.47
N THR A 18 -1.94 6.72 2.49
CA THR A 18 -2.55 6.11 3.69
C THR A 18 -1.53 6.07 4.83
N LEU A 19 -0.29 5.68 4.55
CA LEU A 19 0.83 5.71 5.49
C LEU A 19 1.10 7.12 6.04
N ALA A 20 1.20 8.12 5.16
CA ALA A 20 1.44 9.51 5.55
C ALA A 20 0.29 10.10 6.38
N ALA A 21 -0.96 9.82 5.99
CA ALA A 21 -2.16 10.21 6.75
C ALA A 21 -2.26 9.45 8.08
N SER A 22 -1.70 8.25 8.15
CA SER A 22 -1.75 7.38 9.32
C SER A 22 -0.75 7.79 10.40
N GLY A 23 0.30 8.55 10.07
CA GLY A 23 1.19 9.33 10.96
C GLY A 23 1.82 8.63 12.17
N ALA A 24 0.98 8.13 13.08
CA ALA A 24 1.33 7.44 14.32
C ALA A 24 0.78 6.00 14.41
N LEU A 25 0.14 5.46 13.36
CA LEU A 25 -0.33 4.08 13.37
C LEU A 25 0.86 3.11 13.38
N SER A 26 0.72 2.05 14.18
CA SER A 26 1.66 0.96 14.20
C SER A 26 1.80 0.35 12.79
N PRO A 27 3.03 -0.04 12.38
CA PRO A 27 3.28 -0.69 11.09
C PRO A 27 2.42 -1.93 10.85
N ASP A 28 1.95 -2.59 11.91
CA ASP A 28 1.03 -3.73 11.86
C ASP A 28 -0.44 -3.34 11.58
N ALA A 29 -0.86 -2.11 11.88
CA ALA A 29 -2.23 -1.63 11.64
C ALA A 29 -2.42 -1.05 10.22
N ILE A 30 -1.31 -0.63 9.58
CA ILE A 30 -1.31 -0.06 8.23
C ILE A 30 -1.86 -1.03 7.18
N PRO A 31 -1.45 -2.32 7.12
CA PRO A 31 -1.97 -3.26 6.13
C PRO A 31 -3.48 -3.41 6.20
N HIS A 32 -4.05 -3.45 7.41
CA HIS A 32 -5.48 -3.55 7.61
C HIS A 32 -6.20 -2.32 7.05
N ARG A 33 -5.72 -1.11 7.35
CA ARG A 33 -6.30 0.14 6.83
C ARG A 33 -6.24 0.26 5.32
N VAL A 34 -5.11 -0.12 4.73
CA VAL A 34 -4.97 -0.12 3.27
C VAL A 34 -5.94 -1.12 2.64
N LYS A 35 -6.02 -2.34 3.17
CA LYS A 35 -6.96 -3.36 2.70
C LYS A 35 -8.40 -2.89 2.80
N GLU A 36 -8.79 -2.26 3.90
CA GLU A 36 -10.14 -1.69 4.05
C GLU A 36 -10.42 -0.59 3.02
N ARG A 37 -9.44 0.28 2.75
CA ARG A 37 -9.57 1.35 1.74
C ARG A 37 -9.67 0.81 0.32
N LEU A 38 -8.99 -0.30 0.06
CA LEU A 38 -8.93 -0.96 -1.26
C LEU A 38 -9.95 -2.09 -1.39
N LYS A 39 -10.73 -2.35 -0.33
CA LYS A 39 -11.83 -3.32 -0.31
C LYS A 39 -12.88 -2.88 -1.31
N GLY A 40 -12.98 -3.59 -2.43
CA GLY A 40 -13.86 -3.24 -3.55
C GLY A 40 -13.13 -2.72 -4.79
N GLN A 41 -11.81 -2.49 -4.72
CA GLN A 41 -10.99 -2.42 -5.93
C GLN A 41 -10.80 -3.83 -6.49
N ALA A 42 -10.84 -3.97 -7.81
CA ALA A 42 -10.69 -5.24 -8.53
C ALA A 42 -9.22 -5.74 -8.52
N LEU A 43 -8.63 -5.85 -7.33
CA LEU A 43 -7.31 -6.43 -7.10
C LEU A 43 -7.46 -7.67 -6.23
N GLY A 44 -6.67 -8.70 -6.54
CA GLY A 44 -6.56 -9.87 -5.67
C GLY A 44 -5.95 -9.47 -4.33
N GLU A 45 -6.49 -10.02 -3.23
CA GLU A 45 -5.98 -9.76 -1.88
C GLU A 45 -4.49 -10.08 -1.72
N ALA A 46 -3.96 -11.00 -2.53
CA ALA A 46 -2.55 -11.39 -2.55
C ALA A 46 -1.62 -10.28 -3.09
N ASP A 47 -1.97 -9.62 -4.20
CA ASP A 47 -1.20 -8.50 -4.76
C ASP A 47 -1.17 -7.31 -3.79
N LEU A 48 -2.29 -7.06 -3.11
CA LEU A 48 -2.41 -6.03 -2.09
C LEU A 48 -1.44 -6.24 -0.93
N ASP A 49 -1.39 -7.44 -0.35
CA ASP A 49 -0.49 -7.74 0.78
C ASP A 49 0.98 -7.58 0.39
N MET A 50 1.34 -8.03 -0.82
CA MET A 50 2.70 -7.91 -1.35
C MET A 50 3.10 -6.44 -1.53
N LEU A 51 2.23 -5.62 -2.15
CA LEU A 51 2.48 -4.20 -2.38
C LEU A 51 2.62 -3.41 -1.07
N ILE A 52 1.78 -3.71 -0.08
CA ILE A 52 1.87 -3.10 1.24
C ILE A 52 3.22 -3.40 1.89
N ARG A 53 3.64 -4.67 1.89
CA ARG A 53 4.93 -5.08 2.45
C ARG A 53 6.10 -4.42 1.73
N GLU A 54 6.03 -4.32 0.42
CA GLU A 54 7.07 -3.67 -0.39
C GLU A 54 7.23 -2.20 0.01
N VAL A 55 6.15 -1.43 0.04
CA VAL A 55 6.18 -0.01 0.43
C VAL A 55 6.63 0.17 1.88
N LEU A 56 6.20 -0.69 2.80
CA LEU A 56 6.67 -0.67 4.19
C LEU A 56 8.17 -0.97 4.29
N ALA A 57 8.69 -1.90 3.48
CA ALA A 57 10.11 -2.22 3.43
C ALA A 57 10.93 -1.08 2.81
N GLU A 58 10.40 -0.39 1.80
CA GLU A 58 10.99 0.83 1.24
C GLU A 58 11.10 1.94 2.30
N GLN A 59 10.04 2.17 3.09
CA GLN A 59 10.03 3.18 4.16
C GLN A 59 10.98 2.83 5.31
N LYS A 60 11.15 1.53 5.62
CA LYS A 60 12.07 1.06 6.66
C LYS A 60 13.54 1.07 6.24
N LYS A 61 13.84 1.13 4.95
CA LYS A 61 15.23 1.36 4.49
C LYS A 61 15.48 2.87 4.55
N PRO A 62 16.23 3.39 5.54
CA PRO A 62 16.71 4.76 5.45
C PRO A 62 17.51 4.86 4.15
N ALA A 63 17.18 5.87 3.33
CA ALA A 63 18.03 6.27 2.22
C ALA A 63 19.45 6.45 2.78
N ARG A 64 20.35 5.55 2.39
CA ARG A 64 21.75 5.56 2.80
C ARG A 64 22.52 6.52 1.90
#